data_AF-A0A1Y5F6Z1-F1
#
_entry.id   AF-A0A1Y5F6Z1-F1
#
_cell.length_a   1.000
_cell.length_b   1.000
_cell.length_c   1.000
_cell.angle_alpha   90.00
_cell.angle_beta   90.00
_cell.angle_gamma   90.00
#
_symmetry.space_group_name_H-M   'P 1'
#
loop_
_entity.id
_entity.type
_entity.pdbx_description
1 polymer ?
#
loop_
_entity_poly.entity_id
_entity_poly.type
_entity_poly.pdbx_seq_one_letter_code
_entity_poly.pdbx_strand_id
1 'polypeptide(L)'
;MKSQLIKSLASNKESLVIALLLFTLTSINALAAESSLVSITNDENATTFKMVIDIDGNKDIKNFYKDVFNKKMKRIERKKLAIERIYNGINIEKMDKYEVVNLKSDNFSRHNGGNLELDTLYNGAKGKRKSYDLELNRIGDQWEILFKGKKVNVLHLKSNKVFILGVVGIKDIQVKK
;
A
#
# COMPACT_ATOMS: atom_id res chain seq x y z
N MET A 1 -3.81 63.63 -28.19
CA MET A 1 -4.82 62.81 -27.47
C MET A 1 -4.35 61.35 -27.29
N LYS A 2 -3.27 61.13 -26.55
CA LYS A 2 -2.79 59.79 -26.13
C LYS A 2 -2.13 59.93 -24.75
N SER A 3 -2.90 60.11 -23.68
CA SER A 3 -2.30 60.23 -22.33
C SER A 3 -3.24 59.89 -21.16
N GLN A 4 -4.37 59.21 -21.39
CA GLN A 4 -5.29 58.87 -20.29
C GLN A 4 -5.63 57.38 -20.16
N LEU A 5 -5.28 56.55 -21.14
CA LEU A 5 -5.63 55.12 -21.11
C LEU A 5 -4.69 54.23 -20.26
N ILE A 6 -3.54 54.74 -19.79
CA ILE A 6 -2.58 53.93 -19.01
C ILE A 6 -2.72 54.16 -17.50
N LYS A 7 -3.45 55.19 -17.05
CA LYS A 7 -3.56 55.53 -15.62
C LYS A 7 -4.65 54.80 -14.84
N SER A 8 -5.52 54.00 -15.46
CA SER A 8 -6.60 53.32 -14.72
C SER A 8 -6.27 51.91 -14.23
N LEU A 9 -5.09 51.37 -14.56
CA LEU A 9 -4.68 50.03 -14.11
C LEU A 9 -4.00 50.03 -12.73
N ALA A 10 -3.77 51.19 -12.12
CA ALA A 10 -2.96 51.32 -10.90
C ALA A 10 -3.64 52.04 -9.73
N SER A 11 -4.97 52.26 -9.73
CA SER A 11 -5.66 52.96 -8.61
C SER A 11 -6.54 52.08 -7.72
N ASN A 12 -6.67 50.77 -7.97
CA ASN A 12 -7.61 49.95 -7.23
C ASN A 12 -6.84 49.00 -6.32
N LYS A 13 -6.40 49.51 -5.16
CA LYS A 13 -5.90 48.68 -4.06
C LYS A 13 -6.87 47.52 -3.78
N GLU A 14 -8.17 47.76 -3.98
CA GLU A 14 -9.24 46.77 -3.90
C GLU A 14 -9.13 45.66 -4.97
N SER A 15 -8.82 45.98 -6.22
CA SER A 15 -8.63 44.97 -7.28
C SER A 15 -7.39 44.10 -7.02
N LEU A 16 -6.36 44.66 -6.38
CA LEU A 16 -5.15 43.91 -6.02
C LEU A 16 -5.41 42.99 -4.81
N VAL A 17 -6.23 43.42 -3.85
CA VAL A 17 -6.71 42.58 -2.74
C VAL A 17 -7.62 41.45 -3.23
N ILE A 18 -8.54 41.74 -4.16
CA ILE A 18 -9.41 40.73 -4.77
C ILE A 18 -8.58 39.71 -5.57
N ALA A 19 -7.60 40.15 -6.36
CA ALA A 19 -6.70 39.25 -7.08
C ALA A 19 -5.88 38.37 -6.12
N LEU A 20 -5.42 38.91 -4.99
CA LEU A 20 -4.67 38.15 -3.97
C LEU A 20 -5.56 37.13 -3.24
N LEU A 21 -6.83 37.45 -2.99
CA LEU A 21 -7.85 36.53 -2.42
C LEU A 21 -8.24 35.40 -3.40
N LEU A 22 -8.22 35.65 -4.71
CA LEU A 22 -8.45 34.61 -5.73
C LEU A 22 -7.28 33.62 -5.84
N PHE A 23 -6.05 34.04 -5.53
CA PHE A 23 -4.88 33.15 -5.51
C PHE A 23 -4.81 32.24 -4.28
N THR A 24 -5.46 32.58 -3.17
CA THR A 24 -5.49 31.71 -1.97
C THR A 24 -6.51 30.57 -2.08
N LEU A 25 -7.45 30.64 -3.03
CA LEU A 25 -8.50 29.63 -3.23
C LEU A 25 -8.07 28.42 -4.08
N THR A 26 -6.92 28.48 -4.78
CA THR A 26 -6.47 27.41 -5.70
C THR A 26 -5.47 26.44 -5.08
N SER A 27 -5.11 26.58 -3.81
CA SER A 27 -4.04 25.80 -3.17
C SER A 27 -4.52 24.59 -2.37
N ILE A 28 -5.75 24.10 -2.59
CA ILE A 28 -6.15 22.79 -2.09
C ILE A 28 -5.47 21.73 -2.95
N ASN A 29 -4.19 21.50 -2.68
CA ASN A 29 -3.52 20.30 -3.14
C ASN A 29 -4.33 19.13 -2.63
N ALA A 30 -5.01 18.42 -3.54
CA ALA A 30 -5.57 17.11 -3.26
C ALA A 30 -4.40 16.19 -2.92
N LEU A 31 -4.00 16.20 -1.65
CA LEU A 31 -3.08 15.25 -1.07
C LEU A 31 -3.72 13.89 -1.28
N ALA A 32 -3.13 13.12 -2.20
CA ALA A 32 -3.50 11.74 -2.40
C ALA A 32 -3.35 11.04 -1.05
N ALA A 33 -4.47 10.50 -0.54
CA ALA A 33 -4.49 9.94 0.79
C ALA A 33 -3.84 8.56 0.74
N GLU A 34 -2.73 8.36 1.44
CA GLU A 34 -2.16 7.04 1.60
C GLU A 34 -2.87 6.32 2.75
N SER A 35 -3.22 5.04 2.55
CA SER A 35 -3.78 4.19 3.60
C SER A 35 -2.95 2.92 3.75
N SER A 36 -2.58 2.61 5.01
CA SER A 36 -1.92 1.36 5.35
C SER A 36 -2.97 0.27 5.53
N LEU A 37 -2.90 -0.79 4.72
CA LEU A 37 -3.85 -1.90 4.75
C LEU A 37 -3.54 -2.90 5.85
N VAL A 38 -2.29 -3.41 5.85
CA VAL A 38 -1.86 -4.45 6.78
C VAL A 38 -0.36 -4.36 6.99
N SER A 39 0.08 -4.59 8.23
CA SER A 39 1.48 -4.76 8.60
C SER A 39 1.84 -6.24 8.62
N ILE A 40 2.97 -6.59 8.03
CA ILE A 40 3.48 -7.95 7.99
C ILE A 40 4.79 -7.99 8.79
N THR A 41 4.86 -8.86 9.78
CA THR A 41 6.03 -9.07 10.64
C THR A 41 6.52 -10.51 10.50
N ASN A 42 7.74 -10.80 10.95
CA ASN A 42 8.32 -12.14 10.92
C ASN A 42 9.10 -12.43 12.22
N ASP A 43 9.51 -13.69 12.39
CA ASP A 43 10.29 -14.18 13.54
C ASP A 43 11.81 -14.14 13.36
N GLU A 44 12.30 -13.87 12.15
CA GLU A 44 13.74 -13.88 11.84
C GLU A 44 14.43 -12.56 12.11
N ASN A 45 13.73 -11.45 11.85
CA ASN A 45 14.29 -10.13 11.99
C ASN A 45 13.24 -9.11 12.44
N ALA A 46 13.73 -7.95 12.91
CA ALA A 46 12.88 -6.84 13.34
C ALA A 46 12.34 -6.00 12.18
N THR A 47 12.42 -6.49 10.93
CA THR A 47 11.91 -5.78 9.77
C THR A 47 10.40 -5.96 9.69
N THR A 48 9.69 -4.85 9.51
CA THR A 48 8.25 -4.85 9.29
C THR A 48 7.95 -4.38 7.88
N PHE A 49 7.06 -5.08 7.19
CA PHE A 49 6.53 -4.64 5.90
C PHE A 49 5.14 -4.06 6.11
N LYS A 50 4.77 -3.05 5.32
CA LYS A 50 3.38 -2.58 5.25
C LYS A 50 2.92 -2.61 3.82
N MET A 51 1.74 -3.18 3.61
CA MET A 51 1.01 -3.02 2.36
C MET A 51 0.28 -1.68 2.43
N VAL A 52 0.57 -0.79 1.51
CA VAL A 52 0.03 0.58 1.47
C VAL A 52 -0.65 0.80 0.14
N ILE A 53 -1.80 1.46 0.17
CA ILE A 53 -2.49 1.92 -1.04
C ILE A 53 -2.46 3.44 -1.10
N ASP A 54 -2.50 3.94 -2.32
CA ASP A 54 -2.73 5.33 -2.65
C ASP A 54 -4.06 5.43 -3.39
N ILE A 55 -4.95 6.29 -2.90
CA ILE A 55 -6.32 6.43 -3.40
C ILE A 55 -6.53 7.76 -4.11
N ASP A 56 -7.38 7.75 -5.13
CA ASP A 56 -7.74 8.95 -5.89
C ASP A 56 -8.89 9.75 -5.25
N GLY A 57 -9.40 10.75 -5.97
CA GLY A 57 -10.51 11.60 -5.51
C GLY A 57 -11.81 10.83 -5.28
N ASN A 58 -12.03 9.71 -5.97
CA ASN A 58 -13.18 8.82 -5.80
C ASN A 58 -12.94 7.75 -4.72
N LYS A 59 -11.78 7.81 -4.05
CA LYS A 59 -11.28 6.82 -3.08
C LYS A 59 -11.02 5.45 -3.69
N ASP A 60 -10.87 5.38 -5.02
CA ASP A 60 -10.49 4.16 -5.71
C ASP A 60 -8.98 3.95 -5.60
N ILE A 61 -8.54 2.68 -5.57
CA ILE A 61 -7.12 2.37 -5.47
C ILE A 61 -6.41 2.70 -6.77
N LYS A 62 -5.46 3.63 -6.70
CA LYS A 62 -4.60 4.02 -7.81
C LYS A 62 -3.31 3.20 -7.84
N ASN A 63 -2.66 3.02 -6.70
CA ASN A 63 -1.38 2.31 -6.59
C ASN A 63 -1.32 1.43 -5.35
N PHE A 64 -0.58 0.33 -5.44
CA PHE A 64 -0.15 -0.48 -4.30
C PHE A 64 1.36 -0.31 -4.07
N TYR A 65 1.74 -0.29 -2.81
CA TYR A 65 3.12 -0.23 -2.37
C TYR A 65 3.38 -1.27 -1.28
N LYS A 66 4.63 -1.73 -1.26
CA LYS A 66 5.23 -2.39 -0.11
C LYS A 66 6.25 -1.43 0.49
N ASP A 67 5.98 -0.99 1.72
CA ASP A 67 6.92 -0.19 2.50
C ASP A 67 7.66 -1.09 3.49
N VAL A 68 8.98 -0.94 3.57
CA VAL A 68 9.84 -1.70 4.49
C VAL A 68 10.33 -0.78 5.59
N PHE A 69 10.20 -1.23 6.84
CA PHE A 69 10.57 -0.49 8.03
C PHE A 69 11.62 -1.26 8.83
N ASN A 70 12.62 -0.54 9.34
CA ASN A 70 13.62 -1.10 10.24
C ASN A 70 13.11 -1.19 11.69
N LYS A 71 13.94 -1.72 12.59
CA LYS A 71 13.63 -1.85 14.04
C LYS A 71 13.24 -0.55 14.76
N LYS A 72 13.60 0.61 14.20
CA LYS A 72 13.27 1.94 14.74
C LYS A 72 12.00 2.51 14.10
N MET A 73 11.24 1.70 13.36
CA MET A 73 10.06 2.10 12.61
C MET A 73 10.32 3.21 11.57
N LYS A 74 11.58 3.36 11.13
CA LYS A 74 11.91 4.24 10.00
C LYS A 74 11.72 3.48 8.70
N ARG A 75 10.97 4.04 7.75
CA ARG A 75 10.86 3.50 6.39
C ARG A 75 12.22 3.55 5.71
N ILE A 76 12.71 2.40 5.26
CA ILE A 76 14.00 2.24 4.58
C ILE A 76 13.84 1.91 3.10
N GLU A 77 12.67 1.40 2.69
CA GLU A 77 12.37 1.08 1.30
C GLU A 77 10.88 1.30 1.01
N ARG A 78 10.57 1.68 -0.23
CA ARG A 78 9.23 1.66 -0.80
C ARG A 78 9.31 1.05 -2.19
N LYS A 79 8.53 -0.01 -2.42
CA LYS A 79 8.42 -0.68 -3.71
C LYS A 79 7.00 -0.55 -4.23
N LYS A 80 6.82 0.07 -5.41
CA LYS A 80 5.54 0.07 -6.12
C LYS A 80 5.25 -1.33 -6.66
N LEU A 81 4.04 -1.82 -6.41
CA LEU A 81 3.55 -3.09 -6.93
C LEU A 81 2.72 -2.82 -8.19
N ALA A 82 3.02 -3.57 -9.25
CA ALA A 82 2.30 -3.51 -10.52
C ALA A 82 0.92 -4.16 -10.36
N ILE A 83 -0.07 -3.38 -9.95
CA ILE A 83 -1.43 -3.85 -9.59
C ILE A 83 -2.09 -4.66 -10.71
N GLU A 84 -1.82 -4.31 -11.96
CA GLU A 84 -2.28 -5.02 -13.16
C GLU A 84 -1.80 -6.47 -13.22
N ARG A 85 -0.70 -6.79 -12.54
CA ARG A 85 -0.17 -8.15 -12.44
C ARG A 85 -0.81 -8.98 -11.33
N ILE A 86 -1.70 -8.42 -10.52
CA ILE A 86 -2.30 -9.14 -9.38
C ILE A 86 -3.08 -10.38 -9.83
N TYR A 87 -3.65 -10.34 -11.04
CA TYR A 87 -4.31 -11.50 -11.67
C TYR A 87 -3.36 -12.67 -11.96
N ASN A 88 -2.11 -12.36 -12.32
CA ASN A 88 -1.07 -13.35 -12.63
C ASN A 88 -0.19 -13.71 -11.41
N GLY A 89 -0.41 -13.04 -10.28
CA GLY A 89 0.44 -13.11 -9.11
C GLY A 89 1.56 -12.06 -9.12
N ILE A 90 1.76 -11.43 -7.97
CA ILE A 90 2.84 -10.48 -7.70
C ILE A 90 3.64 -11.01 -6.52
N ASN A 91 4.96 -11.10 -6.70
CA ASN A 91 5.85 -11.40 -5.60
C ASN A 91 6.02 -10.18 -4.67
N ILE A 92 5.65 -10.37 -3.40
CA ILE A 92 5.78 -9.37 -2.33
C ILE A 92 7.12 -9.53 -1.62
N GLU A 93 7.57 -10.77 -1.39
CA GLU A 93 8.80 -11.05 -0.65
C GLU A 93 9.66 -12.12 -1.35
N LYS A 94 10.96 -11.82 -1.43
CA LYS A 94 11.99 -12.77 -1.88
C LYS A 94 12.99 -12.99 -0.76
N MET A 95 13.46 -14.24 -0.63
CA MET A 95 14.62 -14.59 0.18
C MET A 95 15.58 -15.32 -0.74
N ASP A 96 16.77 -14.75 -0.93
CA ASP A 96 17.74 -15.17 -1.93
C ASP A 96 17.11 -15.31 -3.33
N LYS A 97 17.11 -16.53 -3.90
CA LYS A 97 16.52 -16.85 -5.20
C LYS A 97 15.05 -17.25 -5.14
N TYR A 98 14.47 -17.38 -3.94
CA TYR A 98 13.14 -17.93 -3.77
C TYR A 98 12.08 -16.84 -3.59
N GLU A 99 10.96 -17.01 -4.26
CA GLU A 99 9.76 -16.20 -4.08
C GLU A 99 8.95 -16.74 -2.90
N VAL A 100 9.10 -16.08 -1.75
CA VAL A 100 8.63 -16.59 -0.46
C VAL A 100 7.18 -16.19 -0.18
N VAL A 101 6.75 -15.01 -0.65
CA VAL A 101 5.37 -14.55 -0.53
C VAL A 101 4.90 -13.97 -1.85
N ASN A 102 3.83 -14.54 -2.39
CA ASN A 102 3.14 -14.10 -3.60
C ASN A 102 1.71 -13.72 -3.26
N LEU A 103 1.18 -12.71 -3.95
CA LEU A 103 -0.20 -12.27 -3.82
C LEU A 103 -0.89 -12.33 -5.17
N LYS A 104 -2.03 -12.98 -5.22
CA LYS A 104 -2.86 -13.12 -6.42
C LYS A 104 -4.29 -12.70 -6.12
N SER A 105 -5.04 -12.30 -7.13
CA SER A 105 -6.50 -12.16 -7.04
C SER A 105 -7.14 -12.40 -8.40
N ASP A 106 -8.21 -13.19 -8.43
CA ASP A 106 -8.95 -13.48 -9.67
C ASP A 106 -10.10 -12.49 -9.92
N ASN A 107 -10.49 -11.69 -8.92
CA ASN A 107 -11.62 -10.77 -8.99
C ASN A 107 -11.31 -9.37 -8.44
N PHE A 108 -10.04 -8.97 -8.45
CA PHE A 108 -9.62 -7.67 -7.92
C PHE A 108 -10.19 -6.50 -8.73
N SER A 109 -10.84 -5.57 -8.03
CA SER A 109 -11.32 -4.31 -8.57
C SER A 109 -10.72 -3.14 -7.79
N ARG A 110 -10.33 -2.07 -8.50
CA ARG A 110 -9.83 -0.82 -7.87
C ARG A 110 -10.89 -0.09 -7.05
N HIS A 111 -12.17 -0.28 -7.35
CA HIS A 111 -13.28 0.42 -6.68
C HIS A 111 -13.92 -0.39 -5.55
N ASN A 112 -13.89 -1.73 -5.63
CA ASN A 112 -14.54 -2.63 -4.64
C ASN A 112 -13.57 -3.57 -3.90
N GLY A 113 -12.33 -3.70 -4.34
CA GLY A 113 -11.39 -4.70 -3.81
C GLY A 113 -11.66 -6.09 -4.38
N GLY A 114 -11.51 -7.13 -3.58
CA GLY A 114 -11.69 -8.51 -4.02
C GLY A 114 -11.03 -9.54 -3.11
N ASN A 115 -11.17 -10.81 -3.49
CA ASN A 115 -10.55 -11.93 -2.78
C ASN A 115 -9.08 -12.01 -3.18
N LEU A 116 -8.19 -12.03 -2.19
CA LEU A 116 -6.76 -12.15 -2.40
C LEU A 116 -6.28 -13.51 -1.90
N GLU A 117 -5.50 -14.19 -2.72
CA GLU A 117 -4.77 -15.39 -2.32
C GLU A 117 -3.34 -14.99 -1.95
N LEU A 118 -2.97 -15.21 -0.70
CA LEU A 118 -1.60 -15.06 -0.22
C LEU A 118 -0.92 -16.43 -0.23
N ASP A 119 -0.03 -16.63 -1.19
CA ASP A 119 0.69 -17.87 -1.39
C ASP A 119 2.11 -17.78 -0.80
N THR A 120 2.45 -18.70 0.09
CA THR A 120 3.71 -18.71 0.82
C THR A 120 4.53 -19.96 0.54
N LEU A 121 5.84 -19.80 0.42
CA LEU A 121 6.76 -20.91 0.30
C LEU A 121 6.95 -21.58 1.66
N TYR A 122 6.32 -22.73 1.88
CA TYR A 122 6.45 -23.50 3.12
C TYR A 122 7.82 -24.15 3.26
N ASN A 123 8.36 -24.70 2.17
CA ASN A 123 9.69 -25.30 2.14
C ASN A 123 10.32 -25.14 0.75
N GLY A 124 11.34 -24.29 0.64
CA GLY A 124 12.06 -24.00 -0.60
C GLY A 124 12.84 -25.19 -1.16
N ALA A 125 13.33 -26.09 -0.32
CA ALA A 125 14.03 -27.30 -0.79
C ALA A 125 13.10 -28.31 -1.46
N LYS A 126 11.83 -28.37 -1.03
CA LYS A 126 10.81 -29.28 -1.59
C LYS A 126 9.82 -28.60 -2.54
N GLY A 127 9.93 -27.27 -2.73
CA GLY A 127 8.97 -26.48 -3.48
C GLY A 127 7.55 -26.47 -2.89
N LYS A 128 7.35 -26.87 -1.64
CA LYS A 128 6.02 -26.96 -1.02
C LYS A 128 5.52 -25.55 -0.67
N ARG A 129 4.27 -25.25 -1.00
CA ARG A 129 3.62 -23.95 -0.75
C ARG A 129 2.34 -24.08 0.07
N LYS A 130 1.85 -22.97 0.60
CA LYS A 130 0.59 -22.83 1.34
C LYS A 130 -0.11 -21.55 0.93
N SER A 131 -1.39 -21.64 0.62
CA SER A 131 -2.25 -20.50 0.31
C SER A 131 -3.11 -20.10 1.51
N TYR A 132 -3.38 -18.82 1.63
CA TYR A 132 -4.26 -18.22 2.63
C TYR A 132 -5.20 -17.23 1.95
N ASP A 133 -6.48 -17.35 2.23
CA ASP A 133 -7.50 -16.44 1.69
C ASP A 133 -7.59 -15.18 2.55
N LEU A 134 -7.36 -14.03 1.91
CA LEU A 134 -7.63 -12.71 2.45
C LEU A 134 -8.74 -12.05 1.62
N GLU A 135 -9.37 -11.02 2.17
CA GLU A 135 -10.30 -10.18 1.42
C GLU A 135 -9.83 -8.74 1.53
N LEU A 136 -9.84 -8.00 0.44
CA LEU A 136 -9.66 -6.55 0.46
C LEU A 136 -11.02 -5.93 0.24
N ASN A 137 -11.52 -5.23 1.26
CA ASN A 137 -12.84 -4.64 1.23
C ASN A 137 -12.78 -3.12 1.34
N ARG A 138 -13.72 -2.46 0.68
CA ARG A 138 -14.01 -1.05 0.84
C ARG A 138 -15.25 -0.88 1.72
N ILE A 139 -15.11 -0.15 2.82
CA ILE A 139 -16.20 0.24 3.71
C ILE A 139 -16.31 1.77 3.70
N GLY A 140 -17.27 2.27 2.92
CA GLY A 140 -17.36 3.70 2.62
C GLY A 140 -16.10 4.19 1.91
N ASP A 141 -15.36 5.10 2.56
CA ASP A 141 -14.11 5.66 2.03
C ASP A 141 -12.85 4.96 2.58
N GLN A 142 -13.04 3.92 3.41
CA GLN A 142 -11.95 3.20 4.05
C GLN A 142 -11.71 1.84 3.38
N TRP A 143 -10.46 1.43 3.38
CA TRP A 143 -10.04 0.14 2.86
C TRP A 143 -9.47 -0.71 3.99
N GLU A 144 -9.79 -2.00 3.98
CA GLU A 144 -9.30 -2.93 4.98
C GLU A 144 -9.06 -4.33 4.43
N ILE A 145 -8.13 -5.03 5.07
CA ILE A 145 -7.88 -6.44 4.80
C ILE A 145 -8.61 -7.27 5.84
N LEU A 146 -9.39 -8.24 5.38
CA LEU A 146 -9.99 -9.27 6.21
C LEU A 146 -9.21 -10.59 6.08
N PHE A 147 -9.14 -11.32 7.19
CA PHE A 147 -8.74 -12.72 7.21
C PHE A 147 -9.85 -13.51 7.90
N LYS A 148 -10.44 -14.47 7.19
CA LYS A 148 -11.59 -15.24 7.67
C LYS A 148 -12.74 -14.33 8.14
N GLY A 149 -13.09 -13.33 7.32
CA GLY A 149 -14.15 -12.36 7.59
C GLY A 149 -13.88 -11.36 8.73
N LYS A 150 -12.65 -11.29 9.27
CA LYS A 150 -12.29 -10.35 10.35
C LYS A 150 -11.19 -9.41 9.91
N LYS A 151 -11.33 -8.12 10.23
CA LYS A 151 -10.30 -7.11 9.98
C LYS A 151 -8.98 -7.51 10.62
N VAL A 152 -7.90 -7.40 9.85
CA VAL A 152 -6.54 -7.66 10.30
C VAL A 152 -5.64 -6.47 10.02
N ASN A 153 -5.02 -5.97 11.09
CA ASN A 153 -4.01 -4.92 10.99
C ASN A 153 -2.58 -5.49 10.94
N VAL A 154 -2.38 -6.69 11.50
CA VAL A 154 -1.06 -7.33 11.58
C VAL A 154 -1.13 -8.81 11.23
N LEU A 155 -0.38 -9.21 10.21
CA LEU A 155 -0.05 -10.59 9.90
C LEU A 155 1.38 -10.88 10.38
N HIS A 156 1.57 -12.01 11.05
CA HIS A 156 2.86 -12.47 11.52
C HIS A 156 3.23 -13.76 10.83
N LEU A 157 4.30 -13.72 10.04
CA LEU A 157 4.85 -14.86 9.34
C LEU A 157 5.71 -15.66 10.33
N LYS A 158 5.35 -16.92 10.54
CA LYS A 158 6.13 -17.85 11.35
C LYS A 158 7.06 -18.63 10.45
N SER A 159 8.36 -18.58 10.66
CA SER A 159 9.32 -19.29 9.83
C SER A 159 9.24 -20.80 10.03
N ASN A 160 9.49 -21.52 8.94
CA ASN A 160 9.73 -22.94 8.95
C ASN A 160 11.24 -23.16 9.00
N LYS A 161 11.72 -23.79 10.08
CA LYS A 161 13.14 -24.05 10.29
C LYS A 161 13.43 -25.54 10.25
N VAL A 162 14.51 -25.91 9.60
CA VAL A 162 15.10 -27.26 9.64
C VAL A 162 16.46 -27.13 10.31
N PHE A 163 16.73 -27.98 11.31
CA PHE A 163 17.89 -27.86 12.20
C PHE A 163 19.23 -27.60 11.49
N ILE A 164 19.47 -28.26 10.34
CA ILE A 164 20.73 -28.15 9.59
C ILE A 164 20.70 -27.02 8.54
N LEU A 165 19.54 -26.72 7.96
CA LEU A 165 19.40 -25.81 6.83
C LEU A 165 18.93 -24.40 7.23
N GLY A 166 18.63 -24.17 8.50
CA GLY A 166 18.08 -22.89 8.96
C GLY A 166 16.64 -22.67 8.47
N VAL A 167 16.31 -21.44 8.10
CA VAL A 167 14.98 -21.05 7.59
C VAL A 167 14.81 -21.58 6.18
N VAL A 168 13.80 -22.42 5.98
CA VAL A 168 13.46 -23.02 4.68
C VAL A 168 12.17 -22.47 4.09
N GLY A 169 11.45 -21.59 4.78
CA GLY A 169 10.19 -21.02 4.31
C GLY A 169 9.31 -20.47 5.42
N ILE A 170 8.01 -20.34 5.16
CA ILE A 170 6.98 -19.87 6.08
C ILE A 170 6.12 -21.06 6.52
N LYS A 171 6.19 -21.38 7.81
CA LYS A 171 5.41 -22.47 8.41
C LYS A 171 3.93 -22.13 8.47
N ASP A 172 3.60 -20.90 8.88
CA ASP A 172 2.24 -20.46 9.13
C ASP A 172 2.11 -18.93 9.13
N ILE A 173 0.88 -18.42 9.01
CA ILE A 173 0.55 -17.00 9.19
C ILE A 173 -0.40 -16.83 10.37
N GLN A 174 -0.05 -15.92 11.27
CA GLN A 174 -0.82 -15.63 12.47
C GLN A 174 -1.35 -14.19 12.46
N VAL A 175 -2.60 -14.01 12.85
CA VAL A 175 -3.16 -12.68 13.08
C VAL A 175 -2.72 -12.19 14.46
N LYS A 176 -2.10 -11.01 14.53
CA LYS A 176 -1.81 -10.31 15.79
C LYS A 176 -2.77 -9.14 15.98
N LYS A 177 -3.13 -8.88 17.23
CA LYS A 177 -3.89 -7.69 17.62
C LYS A 177 -2.99 -6.46 17.63
#